data_AF-A0A1X7VSR7-F1
#
_entry.id   AF-A0A1X7VSR7-F1
#
_cell.length_a   1.000
_cell.length_b   1.000
_cell.length_c   1.000
_cell.angle_alpha   90.00
_cell.angle_beta   90.00
_cell.angle_gamma   90.00
#
_symmetry.space_group_name_H-M   'P 1'
#
loop_
_entity.id
_entity.type
_entity.pdbx_description
1 polymer ?
#
loop_
_entity_poly.entity_id
_entity_poly.type
_entity_poly.pdbx_seq_one_letter_code
_entity_poly.pdbx_strand_id
1 'polypeptide(L)'
;MNPGALSQAEEILVSAVLPVMSIDKLPHGQYGYSGRVINFPQDVQSFATLLPRLAAKINVLVVRKEREQTNRDFYVCRRVVEDALKWLMANNIYYQRHSV
;
A
#
# COMPACT_ATOMS: atom_id res chain seq x y z
N MET A 1 -14.24 13.69 12.83
CA MET A 1 -13.34 13.24 11.75
C MET A 1 -13.02 14.48 10.93
N ASN A 2 -11.87 15.12 11.12
CA ASN A 2 -11.35 16.04 10.11
C ASN A 2 -10.37 15.19 9.30
N PRO A 3 -10.79 14.69 8.14
CA PRO A 3 -10.13 13.61 7.42
C PRO A 3 -8.90 14.19 6.74
N GLY A 4 -7.78 14.27 7.46
CA GLY A 4 -6.49 14.39 6.79
C GLY A 4 -6.40 13.21 5.85
N ALA A 5 -6.48 13.47 4.54
CA ALA A 5 -6.48 12.43 3.52
C ALA A 5 -5.33 11.46 3.78
N LEU A 6 -5.61 10.16 3.68
CA LEU A 6 -4.56 9.16 3.69
C LEU A 6 -3.55 9.53 2.61
N SER A 7 -2.26 9.40 2.89
CA SER A 7 -1.28 9.44 1.82
C SER A 7 -1.55 8.28 0.85
N GLN A 8 -1.13 8.43 -0.42
CA GLN A 8 -1.28 7.35 -1.40
C GLN A 8 -0.71 6.01 -0.88
N ALA A 9 0.39 6.05 -0.12
CA ALA A 9 0.96 4.86 0.51
C ALA A 9 0.02 4.26 1.56
N GLU A 10 -0.57 5.08 2.43
CA GLU A 10 -1.54 4.64 3.44
C GLU A 10 -2.82 4.10 2.80
N GLU A 11 -3.32 4.72 1.72
CA GLU A 11 -4.48 4.22 0.97
C GLU A 11 -4.22 2.83 0.38
N ILE A 12 -3.06 2.64 -0.26
CA ILE A 12 -2.67 1.34 -0.80
C ILE A 12 -2.53 0.30 0.31
N LEU A 13 -1.98 0.68 1.47
CA LEU A 13 -1.82 -0.24 2.60
C LEU A 13 -3.15 -0.72 3.18
N VAL A 14 -4.17 0.13 3.26
CA VAL A 14 -5.50 -0.27 3.75
C VAL A 14 -6.39 -0.88 2.66
N SER A 15 -5.96 -0.86 1.40
CA SER A 15 -6.73 -1.40 0.28
C SER A 15 -6.82 -2.93 0.34
N ALA A 16 -8.03 -3.47 0.18
CA ALA A 16 -8.29 -4.90 0.00
C ALA A 16 -7.83 -5.44 -1.36
N VAL A 17 -7.44 -4.55 -2.29
CA VAL A 17 -7.00 -4.91 -3.64
C VAL A 17 -5.64 -4.28 -3.93
N LEU A 18 -4.71 -5.09 -4.39
CA LEU A 18 -3.39 -4.69 -4.88
C LEU A 18 -3.39 -4.69 -6.41
N PRO A 19 -3.42 -3.52 -7.07
CA PRO A 19 -3.29 -3.43 -8.52
C PRO A 19 -1.83 -3.63 -8.93
N VAL A 20 -1.61 -4.46 -9.94
CA VAL A 20 -0.32 -4.66 -10.60
C VAL A 20 -0.45 -4.17 -12.04
N MET A 21 0.41 -3.23 -12.42
CA MET A 21 0.43 -2.61 -13.75
C MET A 21 1.86 -2.32 -14.20
N SER A 22 2.08 -2.29 -15.52
CA SER A 22 3.35 -1.88 -16.12
C SER A 22 3.34 -0.37 -16.35
N ILE A 23 4.37 0.31 -15.83
CA ILE A 23 4.60 1.74 -16.02
C ILE A 23 5.91 1.91 -16.78
N ASP A 24 5.84 2.54 -17.95
CA ASP A 24 6.98 2.79 -18.83
C ASP A 24 7.34 4.27 -18.83
N LYS A 25 8.65 4.57 -18.84
CA LYS A 25 9.14 5.95 -18.99
C LYS A 25 9.24 6.31 -20.46
N LEU A 26 8.49 7.31 -20.89
CA LEU A 26 8.45 7.80 -22.27
C LEU A 26 9.65 8.72 -22.59
N PRO A 27 10.02 8.87 -23.88
CA PRO A 27 11.20 9.64 -24.29
C PRO A 27 11.29 11.08 -23.77
N HIS A 28 10.14 11.70 -23.48
CA HIS A 28 10.05 13.08 -22.99
C HIS A 28 9.90 13.18 -21.45
N GLY A 29 10.23 12.11 -20.72
CA GLY A 29 10.21 12.09 -19.25
C GLY A 29 8.84 11.89 -18.61
N GLN A 30 7.79 11.71 -19.41
CA GLN A 30 6.46 11.32 -18.94
C GLN A 30 6.41 9.82 -18.62
N TYR A 31 5.41 9.41 -17.85
CA TYR A 31 5.12 7.99 -17.61
C TYR A 31 3.89 7.56 -18.40
N GLY A 32 4.01 6.44 -19.12
CA GLY A 32 2.91 5.76 -19.80
C GLY A 32 2.56 4.46 -19.08
N TYR A 33 1.35 3.97 -19.31
CA TYR A 33 0.91 2.66 -18.83
C TYR A 33 0.75 1.73 -20.03
N SER A 34 1.19 0.48 -19.89
CA SER A 34 1.09 -0.53 -20.94
C SER A 34 0.52 -1.85 -20.41
N GLY A 35 -0.06 -2.65 -21.31
CA GLY A 35 -0.58 -3.97 -20.98
C GLY A 35 -1.90 -3.96 -20.19
N ARG A 36 -2.16 -5.07 -19.47
CA ARG A 36 -3.36 -5.25 -18.64
C ARG A 36 -3.03 -4.97 -17.17
N VAL A 37 -3.94 -4.28 -16.49
CA VAL A 37 -3.90 -4.15 -15.02
C VAL A 37 -4.54 -5.40 -14.40
N ILE A 38 -3.85 -6.01 -13.45
CA ILE A 38 -4.34 -7.18 -12.72
C ILE A 38 -4.55 -6.80 -11.26
N ASN A 39 -5.72 -7.09 -10.72
CA ASN A 39 -6.08 -6.81 -9.34
C ASN A 39 -5.99 -8.08 -8.50
N PHE A 40 -5.10 -8.11 -7.52
CA PHE A 40 -4.98 -9.21 -6.57
C PHE A 40 -5.69 -8.87 -5.26
N PRO A 41 -6.33 -9.84 -4.59
CA PRO A 41 -6.78 -9.63 -3.22
C PRO A 41 -5.54 -9.41 -2.33
N GLN A 42 -5.54 -8.32 -1.57
CA GLN A 42 -4.50 -8.00 -0.61
C GLN A 42 -4.89 -8.57 0.76
N ASP A 43 -3.95 -9.26 1.41
CA ASP A 43 -4.17 -9.79 2.77
C ASP A 43 -3.96 -8.68 3.81
N VAL A 44 -4.98 -7.83 3.93
CA VAL A 44 -5.01 -6.71 4.87
C VAL A 44 -4.99 -7.21 6.32
N GLN A 45 -5.54 -8.39 6.61
CA GLN A 45 -5.56 -8.95 7.97
C GLN A 45 -4.16 -9.35 8.42
N SER A 46 -3.41 -10.12 7.61
CA SER A 46 -2.04 -10.47 7.94
C SER A 46 -1.19 -9.22 8.14
N PHE A 47 -1.34 -8.21 7.29
CA PHE A 47 -0.64 -6.94 7.47
C PHE A 47 -1.04 -6.21 8.76
N ALA A 48 -2.35 -6.06 9.04
CA ALA A 48 -2.86 -5.35 10.21
C ALA A 48 -2.45 -6.03 11.53
N THR A 49 -2.44 -7.36 11.56
CA THR A 49 -2.02 -8.17 12.73
C THR A 49 -0.50 -8.27 12.89
N LEU A 50 0.25 -8.13 11.78
CA LEU A 50 1.72 -8.16 11.75
C LEU A 50 2.37 -6.76 11.73
N LEU A 51 1.57 -5.67 11.82
CA LEU A 51 2.06 -4.28 11.86
C LEU A 51 3.33 -4.18 12.70
N PRO A 52 4.41 -3.60 12.15
CA PRO A 52 5.74 -4.13 12.34
C PRO A 52 6.17 -4.09 13.80
N ARG A 53 6.39 -5.27 14.37
CA ARG A 53 7.26 -5.44 15.54
C ARG A 53 8.67 -5.68 14.99
N LEU A 54 9.49 -4.62 15.01
CA LEU A 54 10.91 -4.61 14.64
C LEU A 54 11.19 -4.60 13.12
N ALA A 55 12.17 -3.79 12.69
CA ALA A 55 12.61 -3.70 11.30
C ALA A 55 13.02 -5.06 10.70
N ALA A 56 13.43 -6.01 11.54
CA ALA A 56 13.79 -7.38 11.16
C ALA A 56 12.61 -8.25 10.67
N LYS A 57 11.35 -7.81 10.84
CA LYS A 57 10.15 -8.60 10.47
C LYS A 57 9.41 -8.07 9.25
N ILE A 58 9.95 -7.05 8.58
CA ILE A 58 9.30 -6.48 7.40
C ILE A 58 9.73 -7.27 6.16
N ASN A 59 8.77 -7.93 5.49
CA ASN A 59 9.00 -8.60 4.21
C ASN A 59 9.05 -7.54 3.08
N VAL A 60 10.14 -6.78 3.00
CA VAL A 60 10.37 -5.82 1.90
C VAL A 60 11.29 -6.46 0.86
N LEU A 61 10.78 -6.71 -0.35
CA LEU A 61 11.62 -7.03 -1.50
C LEU A 61 12.04 -5.71 -2.17
N VAL A 62 13.27 -5.26 -1.90
CA VAL A 62 13.85 -4.09 -2.58
C VAL A 62 14.59 -4.55 -3.83
N VAL A 63 13.98 -4.41 -5.00
CA VAL A 63 14.65 -4.66 -6.28
C VAL A 63 15.42 -3.41 -6.68
N ARG A 64 16.76 -3.50 -6.70
CA ARG A 64 17.66 -2.40 -7.04
C ARG A 64 18.29 -2.62 -8.41
N LYS A 65 18.32 -1.58 -9.25
CA LYS A 65 19.25 -1.49 -10.38
C LYS A 65 20.53 -0.83 -9.89
N GLU A 66 21.69 -1.45 -10.12
CA GLU A 66 23.01 -1.00 -9.63
C GLU A 66 23.37 0.47 -9.96
N ARG A 67 22.74 1.10 -10.96
CA ARG A 67 23.11 2.43 -11.47
C ARG A 67 22.07 3.53 -11.25
N GLU A 68 20.92 3.24 -10.64
CA GLU A 68 19.87 4.24 -10.37
C GLU A 68 19.73 4.48 -8.86
N GLN A 69 20.13 5.69 -8.43
CA GLN A 69 20.03 6.20 -7.04
C GLN A 69 18.62 6.71 -6.69
N THR A 70 17.58 6.33 -7.44
CA THR A 70 16.23 6.87 -7.25
C THR A 70 15.43 5.99 -6.31
N ASN A 71 15.80 5.98 -5.03
CA ASN A 71 14.94 5.41 -4.01
C ASN A 71 13.92 6.46 -3.59
N ARG A 72 12.65 6.06 -3.51
CA ARG A 72 11.60 6.86 -2.89
C ARG A 72 11.16 6.14 -1.62
N ASP A 73 11.44 6.76 -0.48
CA ASP A 73 10.92 6.30 0.80
C ASP A 73 9.48 6.79 0.97
N PHE A 74 8.62 5.93 1.50
CA PHE A 74 7.26 6.27 1.87
C PHE A 74 7.14 6.27 3.38
N TYR A 75 6.72 7.39 3.95
CA TYR A 75 6.48 7.54 5.38
C TYR A 75 5.00 7.26 5.64
N VAL A 76 4.73 6.34 6.57
CA VAL A 76 3.38 5.86 6.90
C VAL A 76 3.16 6.04 8.39
N CYS A 77 2.03 6.65 8.78
CA CYS A 77 1.69 6.84 10.17
C CYS A 77 0.79 5.69 10.67
N ARG A 78 1.34 4.85 11.56
CA ARG A 78 0.61 3.71 12.15
C ARG A 78 -0.77 4.10 12.69
N ARG A 79 -0.87 5.19 13.45
CA ARG A 79 -2.14 5.64 14.04
C ARG A 79 -3.20 5.93 12.97
N VAL A 80 -2.78 6.59 11.89
CA VAL A 80 -3.67 6.96 10.78
C VAL A 80 -4.18 5.70 10.06
N VAL A 81 -3.29 4.74 9.80
CA VAL A 81 -3.65 3.44 9.20
C VAL A 81 -4.60 2.65 10.10
N GLU A 82 -4.33 2.57 11.40
CA GLU A 82 -5.18 1.86 12.36
C GLU A 82 -6.58 2.49 12.47
N ASP A 83 -6.66 3.82 12.53
CA ASP A 83 -7.93 4.54 12.61
C ASP A 83 -8.76 4.34 11.32
N ALA A 84 -8.11 4.36 10.15
CA ALA A 84 -8.74 4.05 8.87
C ALA A 84 -9.26 2.61 8.80
N LEU A 85 -8.46 1.63 9.24
CA LEU A 85 -8.88 0.22 9.28
C LEU A 85 -10.07 0.02 10.23
N LYS A 86 -10.05 0.61 11.43
CA LYS A 86 -11.19 0.56 12.37
C LYS A 86 -12.46 1.14 11.75
N TRP A 87 -12.33 2.28 11.07
CA TRP A 87 -13.46 2.88 10.37
C TRP A 87 -13.98 1.97 9.25
N LEU A 88 -13.09 1.39 8.43
CA LEU A 88 -13.45 0.47 7.36
C LEU A 88 -14.15 -0.78 7.89
N MET A 89 -13.64 -1.42 8.96
CA MET A 89 -14.29 -2.57 9.59
C MET A 89 -15.70 -2.25 10.10
N ALA A 90 -15.92 -1.04 10.63
CA ALA A 90 -17.22 -0.62 11.14
C ALA A 90 -18.23 -0.28 10.02
N ASN A 91 -17.76 0.22 8.87
CA ASN A 91 -18.63 0.82 7.85
C ASN A 91 -18.65 0.08 6.51
N ASN A 92 -17.76 -0.88 6.28
CA ASN A 92 -17.61 -1.56 4.98
C ASN A 92 -17.66 -3.08 5.14
N ILE A 93 -18.66 -3.72 4.51
CA ILE A 93 -18.90 -5.17 4.56
C ILE A 93 -17.71 -6.01 4.10
N TYR A 94 -16.88 -5.49 3.19
CA TYR A 94 -15.70 -6.20 2.70
C TYR A 94 -14.58 -6.27 3.75
N TYR A 95 -14.61 -5.38 4.74
CA TYR A 95 -13.61 -5.31 5.82
C TYR A 95 -14.11 -5.92 7.13
N GLN A 96 -15.41 -6.18 7.27
CA GLN A 96 -16.00 -6.79 8.48
C GLN A 96 -15.46 -8.19 8.80
N ARG A 97 -14.94 -8.91 7.79
CA ARG A 97 -14.39 -10.26 7.96
C ARG A 97 -12.93 -10.27 8.44
N HIS A 98 -12.28 -9.11 8.42
CA HIS A 98 -10.89 -8.95 8.83
C HIS A 98 -10.84 -8.45 10.28
N SER A 99 -11.13 -9.31 11.26
CA SER A 99 -10.94 -8.99 12.67
C SER A 99 -9.44 -8.75 12.93
N VAL A 100 -9.06 -7.52 13.31
CA VAL A 100 -7.70 -7.14 13.74
C VAL A 100 -7.51 -7.46 15.21
#